data_AF-A0A7W0RP42-F1
#
_entry.id   AF-A0A7W0RP42-F1
#
_cell.length_a   1.000
_cell.length_b   1.000
_cell.length_c   1.000
_cell.angle_alpha   90.00
_cell.angle_beta   90.00
_cell.angle_gamma   90.00
#
_symmetry.space_group_name_H-M   'P 1'
#
loop_
_entity.id
_entity.type
_entity.pdbx_description
1 polymer ?
#
loop_
_entity_poly.entity_id
_entity_poly.type
_entity_poly.pdbx_seq_one_letter_code
_entity_poly.pdbx_strand_id
1 'polypeptide(L)' 'MTDDERTTLRRFARGRSTPARLVLRAKIVLRAAEGMRNKDVALELGTSRKTAGLWRERFDRGGWSCR' A
#
# COMPACT_ATOMS: atom_id res chain seq x y z
N MET A 1 10.97 4.55 1.84
CA MET A 1 9.94 5.28 1.08
C MET A 1 10.42 6.70 0.86
N THR A 2 10.63 7.10 -0.39
CA THR A 2 10.95 8.48 -0.77
C THR A 2 9.68 9.32 -0.91
N ASP A 3 9.81 10.65 -1.03
CA ASP A 3 8.66 11.54 -1.24
C ASP A 3 7.97 11.30 -2.59
N ASP A 4 8.74 11.07 -3.66
CA ASP A 4 8.22 10.70 -4.99
C ASP A 4 7.40 9.40 -4.96
N GLU A 5 7.89 8.38 -4.24
CA GLU A 5 7.16 7.12 -4.06
C GLU A 5 5.85 7.37 -3.30
N ARG A 6 5.88 8.20 -2.25
CA ARG A 6 4.69 8.56 -1.48
C ARG A 6 3.66 9.29 -2.34
N THR A 7 4.10 10.21 -3.18
CA THR A 7 3.24 10.98 -4.10
C THR A 7 2.62 10.06 -5.15
N THR A 8 3.41 9.14 -5.71
CA THR A 8 2.96 8.12 -6.66
C THR A 8 1.89 7.22 -6.02
N LEU A 9 2.18 6.67 -4.85
CA LEU A 9 1.24 5.86 -4.05
C LEU A 9 -0.08 6.60 -3.78
N ARG A 10 -0.01 7.88 -3.39
CA ARG A 10 -1.22 8.71 -3.16
C ARG A 10 -2.05 8.87 -4.43
N ARG A 11 -1.41 9.03 -5.60
CA ARG A 11 -2.09 9.09 -6.89
C ARG A 11 -2.82 7.79 -7.19
N PHE A 12 -2.19 6.63 -6.98
CA PHE A 12 -2.83 5.33 -7.17
C PHE A 12 -3.95 5.07 -6.15
N ALA A 13 -3.78 5.47 -4.89
CA ALA A 13 -4.79 5.31 -3.85
C ALA A 13 -6.08 6.11 -4.11
N ARG A 14 -5.98 7.22 -4.87
CA ARG A 14 -7.10 8.11 -5.25
C ARG A 14 -7.60 7.89 -6.69
N GLY A 15 -6.87 7.15 -7.52
CA GLY A 15 -7.15 7.02 -8.94
C GLY A 15 -8.44 6.26 -9.20
N ARG A 16 -9.46 6.94 -9.75
CA ARG A 16 -10.77 6.34 -10.10
C ARG A 16 -10.68 5.26 -11.18
N SER A 17 -9.73 5.39 -12.11
CA SER A 17 -9.49 4.42 -13.18
C SER A 17 -8.44 3.36 -12.82
N THR A 18 -7.97 3.34 -11.58
CA THR A 18 -6.96 2.38 -11.13
C THR A 18 -7.63 1.07 -10.71
N PRO A 19 -7.11 -0.10 -11.11
CA PRO A 19 -7.59 -1.39 -10.64
C PRO A 19 -7.67 -1.43 -9.11
N ALA A 20 -8.78 -1.92 -8.55
CA ALA A 20 -8.99 -1.99 -7.09
C ALA A 20 -7.83 -2.67 -6.34
N ARG A 21 -7.20 -3.67 -6.98
CA ARG A 21 -5.98 -4.33 -6.48
C ARG A 21 -4.81 -3.36 -6.29
N LEU A 22 -4.56 -2.44 -7.23
CA LEU A 22 -3.47 -1.45 -7.12
C LEU A 22 -3.81 -0.36 -6.09
N VAL A 23 -5.07 0.06 -6.03
CA VAL A 23 -5.57 0.97 -4.99
C VAL A 23 -5.34 0.38 -3.59
N LEU A 24 -5.71 -0.89 -3.39
CA LEU A 24 -5.53 -1.58 -2.12
C LEU A 24 -4.06 -1.65 -1.72
N ARG A 25 -3.18 -2.04 -2.66
CA ARG A 25 -1.72 -2.09 -2.43
C ARG A 25 -1.16 -0.73 -2.03
N ALA A 26 -1.57 0.33 -2.74
CA ALA A 26 -1.12 1.68 -2.44
C ALA A 26 -1.55 2.12 -1.04
N LYS A 27 -2.80 1.85 -0.67
CA LYS A 27 -3.33 2.15 0.67
C LYS A 27 -2.57 1.39 1.77
N ILE A 28 -2.26 0.10 1.57
CA ILE A 28 -1.48 -0.69 2.54
C ILE A 28 -0.13 -0.03 2.82
N VAL A 29 0.63 0.29 1.77
CA VAL A 29 1.98 0.87 1.92
C VAL A 29 1.91 2.25 2.56
N LEU A 30 0.95 3.09 2.17
CA LEU A 30 0.75 4.41 2.78
C LEU A 30 0.47 4.33 4.28
N ARG A 31 -0.42 3.43 4.71
CA ARG A 31 -0.73 3.26 6.14
C ARG A 31 0.43 2.63 6.91
N ALA A 32 1.14 1.68 6.30
CA ALA A 32 2.35 1.13 6.88
C ALA A 32 3.44 2.20 7.08
N ALA A 33 3.55 3.15 6.15
CA ALA A 33 4.47 4.28 6.24
C ALA A 33 4.06 5.35 7.26
N GLU A 34 2.76 5.43 7.59
CA GLU A 34 2.24 6.23 8.72
C GLU A 34 2.48 5.56 10.09
N GLY A 35 3.13 4.39 10.13
CA GLY A 35 3.44 3.67 11.36
C GLY A 35 2.34 2.71 11.80
N MET A 36 1.29 2.51 11.01
CA MET A 36 0.23 1.57 11.35
C MET A 36 0.74 0.12 11.30
N ARG A 37 0.22 -0.71 12.21
CA ARG A 37 0.53 -2.14 12.23
C ARG A 37 -0.29 -2.86 11.16
N ASN A 38 0.28 -3.92 10.59
CA ASN A 38 -0.36 -4.70 9.52
C ASN A 38 -1.76 -5.22 9.90
N LYS A 39 -2.03 -5.46 11.19
CA LYS A 39 -3.34 -5.87 11.70
C LYS A 39 -4.39 -4.74 11.60
N ASP A 40 -3.99 -3.50 11.88
CA ASP A 40 -4.87 -2.35 11.93
C ASP A 40 -5.18 -1.90 10.50
N VAL A 41 -4.16 -1.91 9.62
CA VAL A 41 -4.30 -1.70 8.18
C VAL A 41 -5.22 -2.73 7.53
N ALA A 42 -5.10 -4.00 7.94
CA ALA A 42 -5.93 -5.08 7.44
C ALA A 42 -7.40 -4.88 7.81
N LEU A 43 -7.67 -4.50 9.06
CA LEU A 43 -9.02 -4.20 9.55
C LEU A 43 -9.63 -3.02 8.80
N GLU A 44 -8.88 -1.93 8.65
CA GLU A 44 -9.36 -0.71 7.99
C GLU A 44 -9.66 -0.93 6.50
N LEU A 45 -8.83 -1.70 5.81
CA LEU A 45 -8.97 -1.94 4.37
C LEU A 45 -9.83 -3.18 4.05
N GLY A 46 -10.34 -3.89 5.05
CA GLY A 46 -11.10 -5.13 4.87
C GLY A 46 -10.28 -6.24 4.19
N THR A 47 -8.99 -6.31 4.48
CA THR A 47 -8.07 -7.32 3.91
C THR A 47 -7.45 -8.20 4.99
N SER A 48 -6.63 -9.18 4.58
CA SER A 48 -5.94 -10.05 5.53
C SER A 48 -4.63 -9.42 6.03
N ARG A 49 -4.27 -9.68 7.29
CA ARG A 49 -2.96 -9.28 7.85
C ARG A 49 -1.80 -9.82 7.02
N LYS A 50 -1.92 -11.05 6.49
CA LYS A 50 -0.92 -11.65 5.59
C LYS A 50 -0.76 -10.81 4.32
N THR A 51 -1.86 -10.38 3.70
CA THR A 51 -1.83 -9.51 2.52
C THR A 51 -1.13 -8.18 2.83
N ALA A 52 -1.45 -7.54 3.96
CA ALA A 52 -0.80 -6.31 4.37
C ALA A 52 0.72 -6.47 4.59
N GLY A 53 1.13 -7.55 5.27
CA GLY A 53 2.55 -7.86 5.50
C GLY A 53 3.31 -8.16 4.21
N LEU A 54 2.71 -8.92 3.30
CA LEU A 54 3.34 -9.29 2.03
C LEU A 54 3.58 -8.08 1.12
N TRP A 55 2.67 -7.11 1.12
CA TRP A 55 2.86 -5.87 0.35
C TRP A 55 3.89 -4.93 0.97
N ARG A 56 3.97 -4.88 2.30
CA ARG A 56 5.02 -4.15 3.00
C ARG A 56 6.39 -4.74 2.67
N GLU A 57 6.55 -6.06 2.77
CA GLU A 57 7.81 -6.74 2.46
C GLU A 57 8.19 -6.58 0.97
N ARG A 58 7.21 -6.67 0.05
CA ARG A 58 7.46 -6.42 -1.37
C ARG A 58 7.93 -5.00 -1.64
N PHE A 59 7.33 -4.03 -0.96
CA PHE A 59 7.72 -2.63 -1.06
C PHE A 59 9.13 -2.41 -0.49
N ASP A 60 9.45 -3.00 0.66
CA ASP A 60 10.78 -2.89 1.28
C ASP A 60 11.86 -3.55 0.42
N ARG A 61 11.53 -4.65 -0.28
CA ARG A 61 12.49 -5.39 -1.13
C ARG A 61 12.68 -4.78 -2.52
N GLY A 62 11.64 -4.21 -3.12
CA GLY A 62 11.63 -3.86 -4.55
C GLY A 62 11.01 -2.51 -4.90
N GLY A 63 10.67 -1.70 -3.89
CA GLY A 63 10.00 -0.42 -4.09
C GLY A 63 8.60 -0.57 -4.69
N TRP A 64 8.06 0.54 -5.17
CA TRP A 64 6.78 0.55 -5.88
C TRP A 64 6.97 0.20 -7.37
N SER A 65 6.73 -1.07 -7.73
CA SER A 65 6.66 -1.51 -9.13
C SER A 65 5.21 -1.69 -9.59
N CYS A 66 4.75 -0.84 -10.52
CA CYS A 66 3.55 -1.08 -11.32
C CYS A 66 3.84 -2.14 -12.40
N ARG A 67 3.96 -3.41 -12.01
CA ARG A 67 3.97 -4.53 -12.94
C ARG A 67 2.90 -5.55 -12.53
#